data_AF-A0A7V0XHR8-F1
#
_entry.id   AF-A0A7V0XHR8-F1
#
_cell.length_a   1.000
_cell.length_b   1.000
_cell.length_c   1.000
_cell.angle_alpha   90.00
_cell.angle_beta   90.00
_cell.angle_gamma   90.00
#
_symmetry.space_group_name_H-M   'P 1'
#
loop_
_entity.id
_entity.type
_entity.pdbx_description
1 polymer ?
#
loop_
_entity_poly.entity_id
_entity_poly.type
_entity_poly.pdbx_seq_one_letter_code
_entity_poly.pdbx_strand_id
1 'polypeptide(L)' 'MKFRTITEINEKIAAGKAVVLTAEEVSNMAESASPKEIFDKVDVVSTGTFGAMCSSGAFINFGHADPPIRM' A
#
# COMPACT_ATOMS: atom_id res chain seq x y z
N MET A 1 19.24 -1.65 11.94
CA MET A 1 17.99 -1.05 11.42
C MET A 1 16.84 -1.56 12.26
N LYS A 2 15.93 -0.67 12.66
CA LYS A 2 14.69 -1.07 13.35
C LYS A 2 13.68 -1.48 12.27
N PHE A 3 13.13 -2.67 12.38
CA PHE A 3 12.11 -3.18 11.46
C PHE A 3 10.84 -3.45 12.27
N ARG A 4 9.68 -3.19 11.67
CA ARG A 4 8.40 -3.63 12.22
C ARG A 4 8.15 -5.05 11.77
N THR A 5 7.66 -5.87 12.68
CA THR A 5 7.24 -7.24 12.35
C THR A 5 5.84 -7.21 11.71
N ILE A 6 5.53 -8.22 10.91
CA ILE A 6 4.19 -8.38 10.32
C ILE A 6 3.13 -8.49 11.42
N THR A 7 3.44 -9.16 12.53
CA THR A 7 2.55 -9.30 13.68
C THR A 7 2.17 -7.93 14.27
N GLU A 8 3.15 -7.07 14.54
CA GLU A 8 2.91 -5.72 15.06
C GLU A 8 2.05 -4.87 14.09
N ILE A 9 2.30 -4.98 12.78
CA ILE A 9 1.51 -4.28 11.76
C ILE A 9 0.06 -4.79 11.75
N ASN A 10 -0.13 -6.11 11.78
CA ASN A 10 -1.47 -6.72 11.79
C ASN A 10 -2.27 -6.33 13.05
N GLU A 11 -1.63 -6.25 14.21
CA GLU A 11 -2.26 -5.77 15.44
C GLU A 11 -2.73 -4.31 15.31
N LYS A 12 -1.91 -3.44 14.72
CA LYS A 12 -2.31 -2.04 14.44
C LYS A 12 -3.48 -1.93 13.47
N ILE A 13 -3.48 -2.76 12.41
CA ILE A 13 -4.58 -2.81 11.43
C ILE A 13 -5.87 -3.25 12.13
N ALA A 14 -5.82 -4.35 12.90
CA ALA A 14 -6.98 -4.86 13.65
C ALA A 14 -7.51 -3.84 14.68
N ALA A 15 -6.61 -3.05 15.28
CA ALA A 15 -6.97 -1.99 16.21
C ALA A 15 -7.48 -0.70 15.53
N GLY A 16 -7.49 -0.61 14.19
CA GLY A 16 -7.86 0.60 13.46
C GLY A 16 -6.89 1.78 13.65
N LYS A 17 -5.63 1.49 14.01
CA LYS A 17 -4.60 2.50 14.32
C LYS A 17 -3.47 2.57 13.30
N ALA A 18 -3.46 1.67 12.32
CA ALA A 18 -2.44 1.67 11.28
C ALA A 18 -2.57 2.92 10.40
N VAL A 19 -1.45 3.62 10.19
CA VAL A 19 -1.38 4.68 9.18
C VAL A 19 -1.07 4.04 7.83
N VAL A 20 -2.05 4.03 6.93
CA VAL A 20 -1.94 3.45 5.59
C VAL A 20 -1.92 4.59 4.57
N LEU A 21 -0.89 4.63 3.74
CA LEU A 21 -0.79 5.58 2.62
C LEU A 21 -0.67 4.84 1.30
N THR A 22 -0.97 5.53 0.21
CA THR A 22 -0.67 5.08 -1.15
C THR A 22 0.79 5.29 -1.50
N ALA A 23 1.29 4.58 -2.51
CA ALA A 23 2.63 4.78 -3.03
C ALA A 23 2.87 6.23 -3.49
N GLU A 24 1.86 6.87 -4.10
CA GLU A 24 1.93 8.26 -4.55
C GLU A 24 2.08 9.23 -3.36
N GLU A 25 1.28 9.06 -2.30
CA GLU A 25 1.40 9.89 -1.09
C GLU A 25 2.77 9.76 -0.43
N VAL A 26 3.33 8.54 -0.40
CA VAL A 26 4.67 8.30 0.14
C VAL A 26 5.76 8.93 -0.74
N SER A 27 5.61 8.86 -2.06
CA SER A 27 6.50 9.54 -3.01
C SER A 27 6.49 11.06 -2.78
N ASN A 28 5.33 11.67 -2.59
CA ASN A 28 5.21 13.10 -2.29
C ASN A 28 5.85 13.45 -0.93
N MET A 29 5.74 12.59 0.09
CA MET A 29 6.41 12.80 1.37
C MET A 29 7.94 12.80 1.24
N ALA A 30 8.50 12.01 0.32
CA ALA A 30 9.95 11.91 0.13
C ALA A 30 10.59 13.21 -0.37
N GLU A 31 9.81 14.16 -0.90
CA GLU A 31 10.31 15.48 -1.30
C GLU A 31 10.72 16.35 -0.11
N SER A 32 10.15 16.10 1.08
CA SER A 32 10.34 16.95 2.27
C SER A 32 10.73 16.20 3.55
N ALA A 33 10.62 14.87 3.57
CA ALA A 33 10.93 14.03 4.74
C ALA A 33 11.95 12.94 4.40
N SER A 34 12.82 12.63 5.35
CA SER A 34 13.79 11.54 5.23
C SER A 34 13.11 10.15 5.32
N PRO A 35 13.74 9.09 4.78
CA PRO A 35 13.20 7.72 4.89
C PRO A 35 12.93 7.28 6.33
N LYS A 36 13.70 7.78 7.30
CA LYS A 36 13.50 7.50 8.72
C LYS A 36 12.23 8.15 9.26
N GLU A 37 11.98 9.41 8.90
CA GLU A 37 10.77 10.13 9.30
C GLU A 37 9.51 9.53 8.65
N ILE A 38 9.62 9.10 7.39
CA ILE A 38 8.54 8.39 6.70
C ILE A 38 8.28 7.06 7.40
N PHE A 39 9.33 6.29 7.69
CA PHE A 39 9.21 5.03 8.43
C PHE A 39 8.51 5.25 9.77
N ASP A 40 8.85 6.28 10.54
CA ASP A 40 8.24 6.55 11.85
C ASP A 40 6.75 6.93 11.75
N LYS A 41 6.31 7.52 10.63
CA LYS A 41 4.93 8.00 10.42
C LYS A 41 4.00 7.02 9.70
N VAL A 42 4.52 6.17 8.82
CA VAL A 42 3.72 5.32 7.92
C VAL A 42 3.89 3.86 8.29
N ASP A 43 2.79 3.13 8.50
CA ASP A 43 2.79 1.72 8.86
C ASP A 43 2.72 0.80 7.63
N VAL A 44 1.88 1.15 6.65
CA VAL A 44 1.68 0.35 5.42
C VAL A 44 1.65 1.28 4.21
N VAL A 45 2.32 0.86 3.14
CA VAL A 45 2.22 1.49 1.82
C VAL A 45 1.41 0.58 0.92
N SER A 46 0.32 1.10 0.38
CA SER A 46 -0.54 0.41 -0.57
C SER A 46 -0.29 0.92 -1.97
N THR A 47 -0.40 0.04 -2.96
CA THR A 47 -0.34 0.43 -4.37
C THR A 47 -1.36 -0.39 -5.14
N GLY A 48 -1.96 0.25 -6.13
CA GLY A 48 -2.83 -0.42 -7.09
C GLY A 48 -2.07 -0.60 -8.40
N THR A 49 -2.13 -1.79 -8.98
CA THR A 49 -1.67 -2.01 -10.35
C THR A 49 -2.86 -2.37 -11.21
N PHE A 50 -3.00 -1.72 -12.37
CA PHE A 50 -3.95 -2.15 -13.37
C PHE A 50 -3.22 -3.01 -14.41
N GLY A 51 -3.29 -4.34 -14.26
CA GLY A 51 -2.61 -5.30 -15.12
C GLY A 51 -2.48 -6.68 -14.47
N ALA A 52 -2.14 -7.69 -15.26
CA ALA A 52 -1.91 -9.04 -14.76
C ALA A 52 -0.67 -9.05 -13.84
N MET A 53 -0.87 -9.24 -12.54
CA MET A 53 0.23 -9.47 -11.60
C MET A 53 0.74 -10.91 -11.79
N CYS A 54 2.04 -11.07 -12.08
CA CYS A 54 2.63 -12.38 -12.39
C CYS A 54 2.71 -13.37 -11.21
N SER A 55 2.27 -13.00 -10.00
CA SER A 55 2.56 -13.76 -8.77
C SER A 55 1.48 -13.73 -7.68
N SER A 56 0.33 -13.08 -7.91
CA SER A 56 -0.69 -12.90 -6.87
C SER A 56 -1.66 -14.06 -6.72
N GLY A 57 -1.80 -14.94 -7.72
CA GLY A 57 -2.78 -16.04 -7.73
C GLY A 57 -4.24 -15.57 -7.59
N ALA A 58 -4.48 -14.27 -7.63
CA ALA A 58 -5.77 -13.64 -7.39
C ALA A 58 -6.51 -13.45 -8.71
N PHE A 59 -7.66 -14.11 -8.85
CA PHE A 59 -8.61 -13.85 -9.92
C PHE A 59 -9.67 -12.88 -9.41
N ILE A 60 -9.59 -11.62 -9.83
CA ILE A 60 -10.57 -10.59 -9.47
C ILE A 60 -11.43 -10.29 -10.70
N ASN A 61 -12.73 -10.62 -10.62
CA ASN A 61 -13.70 -10.31 -11.66
C ASN A 61 -14.41 -8.98 -11.30
N PHE A 62 -14.09 -7.91 -12.00
CA PHE A 62 -14.68 -6.58 -11.80
C PHE A 62 -15.99 -6.36 -12.58
N GLY A 63 -16.49 -7.36 -13.31
CA GLY A 63 -17.59 -7.19 -14.25
C GLY A 63 -17.18 -6.37 -15.49
N HIS A 64 -18.15 -6.10 -16.36
CA HIS A 64 -17.94 -5.21 -17.50
C HIS A 64 -17.97 -3.76 -17.00
N ALA A 65 -16.81 -3.10 -17.01
CA ALA A 65 -16.72 -1.67 -16.78
C ALA A 65 -17.18 -0.90 -18.02
N ASP A 66 -17.85 0.24 -17.81
CA ASP A 66 -18.16 1.23 -18.83
C ASP A 66 -17.58 2.59 -18.39
N PRO A 67 -16.57 3.14 -19.09
CA PRO A 67 -15.97 2.66 -20.34
C PRO A 67 -15.14 1.37 -20.17
N PRO A 68 -14.95 0.57 -21.25
CA PRO A 68 -14.14 -0.64 -21.21
C PRO A 68 -12.73 -0.34 -20.70
N ILE A 69 -12.26 -1.13 -19.73
CA ILE A 69 -10.91 -0.91 -19.22
C ILE A 69 -9.91 -1.47 -20.24
N ARG A 70 -8.96 -0.63 -20.65
CA ARG A 70 -7.81 -1.06 -21.43
C ARG A 70 -6.85 -1.79 -20.51
N MET A 71 -6.80 -3.12 -20.61
CA MET A 71 -5.74 -3.95 -20.04
C MET A 71 -4.45 -3.82 -20.84
#